data_AF-A0A7S2KTV1-F1
#
_entry.id   AF-A0A7S2KTV1-F1
#
_cell.length_a   1.000
_cell.length_b   1.000
_cell.length_c   1.000
_cell.angle_alpha   90.00
_cell.angle_beta   90.00
_cell.angle_gamma   90.00
#
_symmetry.space_group_name_H-M   'P 1'
#
loop_
_entity.id
_entity.type
_entity.pdbx_description
1 polymer ?
#
loop_
_entity_poly.entity_id
_entity_poly.type
_entity_poly.pdbx_seq_one_letter_code
_entity_poly.pdbx_strand_id
1 'polypeptide(L)'
;IQFAWNYGRDAAEEQWQSRYQELVEYKNQYGDCNVPQGFADNPQLAIWVVTQRMNYKQKKNKLMEDYPDRIEALERIGFQWQLQARTMTKRVSWEGRYQQLQAYRDQFGDCNVPYSYNGNGNSANGLGVWVSVQRQHYKVCQNSRDDDDAEDNFSSKAKKCIMTRDRIAALEAIDFSWESPRTKSRISWEQRYQDLSKFCGVHGHCNVPRNYEKDPSLGRWVHLQREQYRKLERGEKSTLTSERIKVMEKIGFHWRVVDAKNRAEAKSNSLAV
;
A
#
# COMPACT_ATOMS: atom_id res chain seq x y z
N ILE A 1 8.64 12.06 -63.71
CA ILE A 1 8.46 10.64 -63.31
C ILE A 1 8.81 10.53 -61.83
N GLN A 2 7.77 10.22 -61.04
CA GLN A 2 7.74 9.67 -59.67
C GLN A 2 8.49 10.40 -58.53
N PHE A 3 7.72 11.26 -57.83
CA PHE A 3 7.84 11.48 -56.39
C PHE A 3 7.58 10.14 -55.67
N ALA A 4 8.63 9.40 -55.32
CA ALA A 4 8.54 8.21 -54.49
C ALA A 4 8.55 8.63 -53.00
N TRP A 5 7.34 9.00 -52.57
CA TRP A 5 6.85 9.25 -51.22
C TRP A 5 7.70 8.78 -50.02
N ASN A 6 7.87 9.72 -49.08
CA ASN A 6 8.24 9.53 -47.68
C ASN A 6 7.15 8.80 -46.84
N TYR A 7 6.14 8.21 -47.49
CA TYR A 7 4.94 7.62 -46.87
C TYR A 7 5.25 6.51 -45.85
N GLY A 8 6.30 5.74 -46.09
CA GLY A 8 6.67 4.61 -45.23
C GLY A 8 7.21 5.03 -43.86
N ARG A 9 7.83 6.21 -43.77
CA ARG A 9 8.34 6.76 -42.49
C ARG A 9 7.18 7.31 -41.66
N ASP A 10 6.25 8.01 -42.29
CA ASP A 10 5.08 8.60 -41.64
C ASP A 10 4.12 7.51 -41.11
N ALA A 11 3.85 6.46 -41.88
CA ALA A 11 3.00 5.35 -41.44
C ALA A 11 3.60 4.55 -40.26
N ALA A 12 4.93 4.39 -40.21
CA ALA A 12 5.60 3.74 -39.09
C ALA A 12 5.60 4.60 -37.82
N GLU A 13 5.64 5.93 -37.97
CA GLU A 13 5.50 6.87 -36.86
C GLU A 13 4.07 6.89 -36.33
N GLU A 14 3.06 6.96 -37.20
CA GLU A 14 1.65 6.87 -36.80
C GLU A 14 1.33 5.57 -36.05
N GLN A 15 1.85 4.42 -36.52
CA GLN A 15 1.69 3.16 -35.82
C GLN A 15 2.38 3.17 -34.45
N TRP A 16 3.56 3.77 -34.33
CA TRP A 16 4.24 3.88 -33.04
C TRP A 16 3.46 4.78 -32.08
N GLN A 17 3.00 5.94 -32.54
CA GLN A 17 2.19 6.88 -31.76
C GLN A 17 0.87 6.25 -31.31
N SER A 18 0.20 5.51 -32.20
CA SER A 18 -1.02 4.76 -31.88
C SER A 18 -0.77 3.74 -30.75
N ARG A 19 0.29 2.92 -30.84
CA ARG A 19 0.64 1.95 -29.77
C ARG A 19 1.06 2.63 -28.48
N TYR A 20 1.75 3.76 -28.58
CA TYR A 20 2.12 4.56 -27.42
C TYR A 20 0.87 5.11 -26.73
N GLN A 21 -0.11 5.60 -27.49
CA GLN A 21 -1.38 6.09 -26.95
C GLN A 21 -2.19 4.97 -26.29
N GLU A 22 -2.26 3.79 -26.92
CA GLU A 22 -2.86 2.60 -26.31
C GLU A 22 -2.17 2.20 -25.00
N LEU A 23 -0.85 2.35 -24.91
CA LEU A 23 -0.11 2.11 -23.67
C LEU A 23 -0.42 3.17 -22.59
N VAL A 24 -0.60 4.42 -22.99
CA VAL A 24 -1.05 5.50 -22.09
C VAL A 24 -2.44 5.19 -21.56
N GLU A 25 -3.37 4.76 -22.41
CA GLU A 25 -4.71 4.33 -22.03
C GLU A 25 -4.67 3.12 -21.10
N TYR A 26 -3.86 2.11 -21.44
CA TYR A 26 -3.62 0.96 -20.57
C TYR A 26 -3.10 1.40 -19.20
N LYS A 27 -2.13 2.33 -19.13
CA LYS A 27 -1.67 2.89 -17.86
C LYS A 27 -2.78 3.65 -17.12
N ASN A 28 -3.60 4.41 -17.83
CA ASN A 28 -4.76 5.11 -17.29
C ASN A 28 -5.88 4.16 -16.85
N GLN A 29 -5.87 2.90 -17.30
CA GLN A 29 -6.83 1.88 -16.88
C GLN A 29 -6.28 0.93 -15.81
N TYR A 30 -4.98 0.63 -15.79
CA TYR A 30 -4.39 -0.40 -14.91
C TYR A 30 -3.37 0.15 -13.91
N GLY A 31 -2.90 1.39 -14.10
CA GLY A 31 -2.03 2.10 -13.16
C GLY A 31 -0.53 1.97 -13.44
N ASP A 32 -0.12 1.13 -14.39
CA ASP A 32 1.26 0.99 -14.83
C ASP A 32 1.33 0.56 -16.32
N CYS A 33 2.54 0.45 -16.87
CA CYS A 33 2.77 0.01 -18.26
C CYS A 33 3.09 -1.49 -18.40
N ASN A 34 2.75 -2.31 -17.40
CA ASN A 34 3.07 -3.73 -17.38
C ASN A 34 1.94 -4.53 -18.01
N VAL A 35 1.84 -4.44 -19.33
CA VAL A 35 0.86 -5.18 -20.13
C VAL A 35 1.17 -6.69 -20.08
N PRO A 36 0.22 -7.55 -19.64
CA PRO A 36 0.39 -9.00 -19.67
C PRO A 36 0.58 -9.50 -21.09
N GLN A 37 1.41 -10.52 -21.27
CA GLN A 37 1.67 -11.10 -22.60
C GLN A 37 0.38 -11.66 -23.25
N GLY A 38 -0.57 -12.15 -22.45
CA GLY A 38 -1.88 -12.64 -22.90
C GLY A 38 -3.01 -11.65 -22.69
N PHE A 39 -2.77 -10.34 -22.84
CA PHE A 39 -3.82 -9.32 -22.68
C PHE A 39 -4.87 -9.46 -23.78
N ALA A 40 -6.04 -10.01 -23.43
CA ALA A 40 -7.09 -10.37 -24.38
C ALA A 40 -7.75 -9.14 -25.03
N ASP A 41 -7.89 -8.05 -24.28
CA ASP A 41 -8.58 -6.83 -24.76
C ASP A 41 -7.78 -6.11 -25.85
N ASN A 42 -6.44 -6.19 -25.79
CA ASN A 42 -5.56 -5.66 -26.84
C ASN A 42 -4.28 -6.51 -26.99
N PRO A 43 -4.33 -7.59 -27.78
CA PRO A 43 -3.17 -8.47 -28.01
C PRO A 43 -2.03 -7.76 -28.76
N GLN A 44 -2.34 -6.78 -29.60
CA GLN A 44 -1.35 -6.05 -30.39
C GLN A 44 -0.47 -5.17 -29.50
N LEU A 45 -1.07 -4.47 -28.52
CA LEU A 45 -0.35 -3.73 -27.50
C LEU A 45 0.55 -4.65 -26.67
N ALA A 46 0.06 -5.82 -26.26
CA ALA A 46 0.87 -6.79 -25.49
C ALA A 46 2.12 -7.24 -26.25
N ILE A 47 1.95 -7.60 -27.52
CA ILE A 47 3.05 -7.97 -28.41
C ILE A 47 4.03 -6.79 -28.53
N TRP A 48 3.52 -5.58 -28.81
CA TRP A 48 4.34 -4.40 -28.98
C TRP A 48 5.17 -4.07 -27.73
N VAL A 49 4.59 -4.13 -26.53
CA VAL A 49 5.30 -3.92 -25.26
C VAL A 49 6.40 -4.96 -25.04
N VAL A 50 6.14 -6.24 -25.36
CA VAL A 50 7.15 -7.29 -25.30
C VAL A 50 8.29 -7.01 -26.28
N THR A 51 7.96 -6.60 -27.51
CA THR A 51 8.94 -6.20 -28.53
C THR A 51 9.82 -5.05 -28.05
N GLN A 52 9.25 -4.00 -27.42
CA GLN A 52 10.03 -2.89 -26.86
C GLN A 52 11.04 -3.40 -25.82
N ARG A 53 10.61 -4.24 -24.87
CA ARG A 53 11.51 -4.80 -23.84
C ARG A 53 12.59 -5.71 -24.41
N MET A 54 12.24 -6.54 -25.40
CA MET A 54 13.19 -7.43 -26.07
C MET A 54 14.25 -6.65 -26.84
N ASN A 55 13.84 -5.65 -27.61
CA ASN A 55 14.76 -4.80 -28.38
C ASN A 55 15.74 -4.07 -27.47
N TYR A 56 15.25 -3.51 -26.36
CA TYR A 56 16.06 -2.88 -25.32
C TYR A 56 17.08 -3.85 -24.72
N LYS A 57 16.64 -5.06 -24.32
CA LYS A 57 17.51 -6.07 -23.71
C LYS A 57 18.59 -6.58 -24.66
N GLN A 58 18.24 -6.82 -25.92
CA GLN A 58 19.16 -7.38 -26.93
C GLN A 58 20.13 -6.34 -27.51
N LYS A 59 20.04 -5.06 -27.11
CA LYS A 59 20.80 -3.95 -27.71
C LYS A 59 20.72 -3.97 -29.24
N LYS A 60 19.59 -4.42 -29.81
CA LYS A 60 19.38 -4.51 -31.26
C LYS A 60 18.99 -3.11 -31.75
N ASN A 61 19.95 -2.19 -31.66
CA ASN A 61 19.70 -0.78 -31.37
C ASN A 61 19.53 0.14 -32.58
N LYS A 62 19.22 -0.36 -33.78
CA LYS A 62 18.95 0.54 -34.92
C LYS A 62 17.69 1.40 -34.71
N LEU A 63 16.67 0.86 -34.03
CA LEU A 63 15.41 1.57 -33.73
C LEU A 63 15.46 2.48 -32.48
N MET A 64 16.50 2.38 -31.67
CA MET A 64 16.66 3.14 -30.42
C MET A 64 17.75 4.21 -30.53
N GLU A 65 18.77 4.01 -31.38
CA GLU A 65 19.70 5.07 -31.79
C GLU A 65 19.03 6.11 -32.68
N ASP A 66 18.18 5.67 -33.63
CA ASP A 66 17.52 6.57 -34.57
C ASP A 66 16.35 7.38 -33.96
N TYR A 67 15.83 6.98 -32.78
CA TYR A 67 14.63 7.56 -32.17
C TYR A 67 14.72 7.70 -30.63
N PRO A 68 15.64 8.54 -30.11
CA PRO A 68 15.81 8.76 -28.66
C PRO A 68 14.51 9.23 -27.98
N ASP A 69 13.69 10.02 -28.68
CA ASP A 69 12.43 10.57 -28.18
C ASP A 69 11.43 9.47 -27.77
N ARG A 70 11.49 8.29 -28.40
CA ARG A 70 10.62 7.15 -28.08
C ARG A 70 10.95 6.54 -26.72
N ILE A 71 12.25 6.49 -26.39
CA ILE A 71 12.72 6.02 -25.08
C ILE A 71 12.25 7.01 -24.02
N GLU A 72 12.49 8.30 -24.23
CA GLU A 72 12.08 9.33 -23.30
C GLU A 72 10.57 9.32 -23.09
N ALA A 73 9.77 9.20 -24.14
CA ALA A 73 8.32 9.11 -24.05
C ALA A 73 7.85 7.90 -23.20
N LEU A 74 8.45 6.73 -23.40
CA LEU A 74 8.15 5.52 -22.60
C LEU A 74 8.58 5.69 -21.13
N GLU A 75 9.76 6.24 -20.88
CA GLU A 75 10.24 6.52 -19.53
C GLU A 75 9.38 7.58 -18.82
N ARG A 76 8.91 8.58 -19.56
CA ARG A 76 8.02 9.65 -19.08
C ARG A 76 6.70 9.09 -18.57
N ILE A 77 6.23 7.98 -19.13
CA ILE A 77 5.04 7.27 -18.63
C ILE A 77 5.38 6.16 -17.62
N GLY A 78 6.64 6.02 -17.21
CA GLY A 78 7.06 5.06 -16.19
C GLY A 78 7.16 3.62 -16.69
N PHE A 79 7.44 3.44 -17.99
CA PHE A 79 7.63 2.12 -18.59
C PHE A 79 8.83 1.40 -17.97
N GLN A 80 8.60 0.20 -17.43
CA GLN A 80 9.66 -0.64 -16.89
C GLN A 80 10.19 -1.59 -17.97
N TRP A 81 11.46 -1.39 -18.34
CA TRP A 81 12.15 -2.21 -19.35
C TRP A 81 12.41 -3.64 -18.90
N GLN A 82 12.57 -3.87 -17.59
CA GLN A 82 12.83 -5.19 -17.00
C GLN A 82 11.74 -5.54 -15.98
N LEU A 83 11.01 -6.62 -16.23
CA LEU A 83 10.01 -7.16 -15.29
C LEU A 83 10.52 -8.41 -14.60
N GLN A 84 10.26 -8.50 -13.30
CA GLN A 84 10.43 -9.72 -12.51
C GLN A 84 9.27 -10.69 -12.81
N ALA A 85 9.54 -12.00 -12.90
CA ALA A 85 8.55 -13.01 -13.32
C ALA A 85 7.23 -13.00 -12.51
N ARG A 86 7.29 -12.59 -11.23
CA ARG A 86 6.11 -12.44 -10.36
C ARG A 86 5.09 -11.38 -10.80
N THR A 87 5.48 -10.46 -11.68
CA THR A 87 4.66 -9.29 -12.08
C THR A 87 3.69 -9.60 -13.24
N MET A 88 3.76 -10.80 -13.82
CA MET A 88 2.97 -11.22 -15.01
C MET A 88 1.67 -11.99 -14.68
N THR A 89 1.00 -11.67 -13.56
CA THR A 89 -0.27 -12.32 -13.17
C THR A 89 -1.50 -11.66 -13.81
N LYS A 90 -2.61 -12.41 -13.93
CA LYS A 90 -3.92 -11.96 -14.44
C LYS A 90 -4.33 -10.67 -13.70
N ARG A 91 -4.64 -9.60 -14.45
CA ARG A 91 -4.89 -8.26 -13.89
C ARG A 91 -6.38 -7.97 -13.75
N VAL A 92 -6.71 -7.26 -12.68
CA VAL A 92 -8.01 -6.61 -12.47
C VAL A 92 -7.84 -5.14 -12.87
N SER A 93 -8.77 -4.58 -13.64
CA SER A 93 -8.77 -3.17 -14.05
C SER A 93 -8.88 -2.23 -12.84
N TRP A 94 -8.48 -0.96 -12.99
CA TRP A 94 -8.67 0.05 -11.95
C TRP A 94 -10.14 0.14 -11.52
N GLU A 95 -11.07 0.10 -12.48
CA GLU A 95 -12.51 0.09 -12.20
C GLU A 95 -12.91 -1.13 -11.36
N GLY A 96 -12.43 -2.32 -11.73
CA GLY A 96 -12.68 -3.54 -10.93
C GLY A 96 -12.08 -3.45 -9.52
N ARG A 97 -10.96 -2.76 -9.34
CA ARG A 97 -10.37 -2.50 -8.02
C ARG A 97 -11.15 -1.46 -7.23
N TYR A 98 -11.63 -0.42 -7.90
CA TYR A 98 -12.45 0.62 -7.31
C TYR A 98 -13.77 0.04 -6.81
N GLN A 99 -14.44 -0.80 -7.60
CA GLN A 99 -15.64 -1.53 -7.18
C GLN A 99 -15.37 -2.47 -5.99
N GLN A 100 -14.24 -3.19 -5.99
CA GLN A 100 -13.82 -4.00 -4.84
C GLN A 100 -13.60 -3.15 -3.58
N LEU A 101 -13.08 -1.93 -3.73
CA LEU A 101 -12.88 -1.00 -2.63
C LEU A 101 -14.21 -0.43 -2.11
N GLN A 102 -15.17 -0.12 -2.99
CA GLN A 102 -16.53 0.26 -2.61
C GLN A 102 -17.20 -0.86 -1.81
N ALA A 103 -17.16 -2.09 -2.32
CA ALA A 103 -17.71 -3.25 -1.61
C ALA A 103 -17.03 -3.45 -0.23
N TYR A 104 -15.72 -3.22 -0.14
CA TYR A 104 -15.02 -3.26 1.14
C TYR A 104 -15.50 -2.14 2.09
N ARG A 105 -15.66 -0.91 1.61
CA ARG A 105 -16.21 0.21 2.39
C ARG A 105 -17.61 -0.10 2.89
N ASP A 106 -18.48 -0.64 2.04
CA ASP A 106 -19.85 -0.99 2.41
C ASP A 106 -19.87 -2.08 3.50
N GLN A 107 -18.91 -3.01 3.46
CA GLN A 107 -18.79 -4.09 4.44
C GLN A 107 -18.16 -3.66 5.78
N PHE A 108 -17.12 -2.81 5.74
CA PHE A 108 -16.29 -2.50 6.91
C PHE A 108 -16.41 -1.05 7.39
N GLY A 109 -17.18 -0.22 6.70
CA GLY A 109 -17.42 1.19 7.02
C GLY A 109 -16.32 2.15 6.58
N ASP A 110 -15.26 1.66 5.91
CA ASP A 110 -14.16 2.51 5.44
C ASP A 110 -13.28 1.83 4.37
N CYS A 111 -12.39 2.61 3.76
CA CYS A 111 -11.51 2.19 2.68
C CYS A 111 -10.13 1.65 3.14
N ASN A 112 -9.94 1.33 4.42
CA ASN A 112 -8.63 0.93 4.97
C ASN A 112 -8.40 -0.57 4.87
N VAL A 113 -8.14 -1.01 3.66
CA VAL A 113 -7.89 -2.42 3.35
C VAL A 113 -6.53 -2.87 3.92
N PRO A 114 -6.48 -3.90 4.80
CA PRO A 114 -5.23 -4.46 5.30
C PRO A 114 -4.36 -4.98 4.15
N TYR A 115 -3.04 -4.80 4.24
CA TYR A 115 -2.10 -5.27 3.20
C TYR A 115 -2.26 -6.76 2.87
N SER A 116 -2.59 -7.58 3.87
CA SER A 116 -2.81 -9.03 3.75
C SER A 116 -4.24 -9.42 3.32
N TYR A 117 -5.12 -8.47 3.02
CA TYR A 117 -6.50 -8.75 2.63
C TYR A 117 -6.51 -9.37 1.22
N ASN A 118 -6.76 -10.68 1.19
CA ASN A 118 -6.79 -11.52 -0.01
C ASN A 118 -8.23 -11.86 -0.36
N GLY A 119 -9.07 -10.85 -0.64
CA GLY A 119 -10.49 -11.03 -0.97
C GLY A 119 -10.76 -11.67 -2.33
N ASN A 120 -10.03 -12.72 -2.73
CA ASN A 120 -10.32 -13.74 -3.79
C ASN A 120 -9.08 -14.30 -4.50
N GLY A 121 -8.05 -14.70 -3.74
CA GLY A 121 -6.94 -15.51 -4.27
C GLY A 121 -5.72 -14.72 -4.78
N ASN A 122 -4.56 -15.21 -4.35
CA ASN A 122 -3.19 -14.74 -4.62
C ASN A 122 -2.75 -13.40 -3.99
N SER A 123 -1.87 -13.51 -2.98
CA SER A 123 -1.33 -12.43 -2.14
C SER A 123 -0.59 -11.32 -2.89
N ALA A 124 0.00 -11.63 -4.06
CA ALA A 124 0.78 -10.68 -4.84
C ALA A 124 -0.06 -9.60 -5.54
N ASN A 125 -1.38 -9.81 -5.67
CA ASN A 125 -2.29 -8.92 -6.38
C ASN A 125 -3.56 -8.64 -5.55
N GLY A 126 -3.44 -8.56 -4.22
CA GLY A 126 -4.55 -8.28 -3.31
C GLY A 126 -5.01 -6.82 -3.32
N LEU A 127 -6.26 -6.58 -2.94
CA LEU A 127 -6.83 -5.22 -2.82
C LEU A 127 -6.04 -4.35 -1.83
N GLY A 128 -5.52 -4.94 -0.75
CA GLY A 128 -4.67 -4.24 0.22
C GLY A 128 -3.33 -3.76 -0.33
N VAL A 129 -2.74 -4.55 -1.23
CA VAL A 129 -1.53 -4.14 -1.97
C VAL A 129 -1.87 -2.98 -2.90
N TRP A 130 -2.98 -3.08 -3.63
CA TRP A 130 -3.43 -2.04 -4.54
C TRP A 130 -3.70 -0.70 -3.83
N VAL A 131 -4.44 -0.71 -2.71
CA VAL A 131 -4.67 0.48 -1.86
C VAL A 131 -3.36 1.09 -1.37
N SER A 132 -2.39 0.27 -0.98
CA SER A 132 -1.07 0.75 -0.54
C SER A 132 -0.31 1.46 -1.66
N VAL A 133 -0.40 0.94 -2.88
CA VAL A 133 0.22 1.52 -4.08
C VAL A 133 -0.44 2.85 -4.44
N GLN A 134 -1.77 2.97 -4.36
CA GLN A 134 -2.47 4.24 -4.62
C GLN A 134 -1.98 5.36 -3.69
N ARG A 135 -1.81 5.06 -2.39
CA ARG A 135 -1.26 6.02 -1.40
C ARG A 135 0.17 6.44 -1.71
N GLN A 136 1.01 5.51 -2.15
CA GLN A 136 2.39 5.81 -2.54
C GLN A 136 2.45 6.73 -3.76
N HIS A 137 1.61 6.48 -4.77
CA HIS A 137 1.53 7.34 -5.95
C HIS A 137 1.04 8.74 -5.60
N TYR A 138 0.02 8.86 -4.75
CA TYR A 138 -0.47 10.17 -4.31
C TYR A 138 0.58 10.97 -3.53
N LYS A 139 1.37 10.32 -2.67
CA LYS A 139 2.48 11.00 -1.97
C LYS A 139 3.54 11.54 -2.93
N VAL A 140 3.86 10.79 -3.98
CA VAL A 140 4.76 11.27 -5.05
C VAL A 140 4.14 12.48 -5.76
N CYS A 141 2.83 12.49 -5.98
CA CYS A 141 2.13 13.62 -6.59
C CYS A 141 2.07 14.88 -5.73
N GLN A 142 2.02 14.75 -4.41
CA GLN A 142 2.07 15.89 -3.48
C GLN A 142 3.47 16.53 -3.49
N ASN A 143 4.51 15.73 -3.34
CA ASN A 143 5.89 16.21 -3.26
C ASN A 143 6.44 16.82 -4.56
N SER A 144 5.73 16.69 -5.69
CA SER A 144 6.13 17.29 -6.98
C SER A 144 5.46 18.64 -7.27
N ARG A 145 4.66 19.18 -6.33
CA ARG A 145 3.96 20.48 -6.47
C ARG A 145 4.66 21.62 -5.73
N ASP A 146 5.73 21.33 -5.00
CA ASP A 146 6.41 22.29 -4.12
C ASP A 146 7.73 22.84 -4.72
N ASP A 147 8.08 22.46 -5.96
CA ASP A 147 9.35 22.83 -6.64
C ASP A 147 9.17 23.89 -7.75
N ASP A 148 8.18 24.80 -7.64
CA ASP A 148 7.97 25.87 -8.64
C ASP A 148 8.92 27.08 -8.48
N ASP A 149 9.80 27.12 -7.46
CA ASP A 149 10.70 28.25 -7.16
C ASP A 149 12.21 27.91 -7.13
N ALA A 150 12.66 26.81 -7.76
CA ALA A 150 14.08 26.48 -7.82
C ALA A 150 14.68 26.74 -9.21
N GLU A 151 15.19 27.96 -9.42
CA GLU A 151 16.16 28.24 -10.48
C GLU A 151 17.41 27.37 -10.28
N ASP A 152 17.67 26.53 -11.27
CA ASP A 152 18.99 26.02 -11.65
C ASP A 152 19.68 25.05 -10.66
N ASN A 153 19.40 23.75 -10.79
CA ASN A 153 20.50 22.76 -10.77
C ASN A 153 20.14 21.43 -11.45
N PHE A 154 21.10 20.96 -12.22
CA PHE A 154 21.11 19.80 -13.07
C PHE A 154 21.08 18.48 -12.26
N SER A 155 20.27 17.52 -12.72
CA SER A 155 20.25 16.10 -12.31
C SER A 155 19.59 15.75 -10.97
N SER A 156 18.26 15.64 -11.00
CA SER A 156 17.52 14.61 -10.25
C SER A 156 16.24 14.29 -11.00
N LYS A 157 16.19 13.11 -11.62
CA LYS A 157 15.05 12.60 -12.42
C LYS A 157 13.77 12.61 -11.56
N ALA A 158 13.00 13.71 -11.66
CA ALA A 158 11.80 13.92 -10.86
C ALA A 158 10.83 12.75 -11.06
N LYS A 159 10.46 12.08 -9.95
CA LYS A 159 9.53 10.94 -9.99
C LYS A 159 8.15 11.47 -10.36
N LYS A 160 7.79 11.34 -11.64
CA LYS A 160 6.55 11.88 -12.19
C LYS A 160 5.31 11.20 -11.56
N CYS A 161 4.36 12.02 -11.12
CA CYS A 161 3.07 11.62 -10.59
C CYS A 161 2.29 10.72 -11.58
N ILE A 162 1.92 9.51 -11.13
CA ILE A 162 1.20 8.50 -11.94
C ILE A 162 -0.32 8.57 -11.71
N MET A 163 -0.78 9.26 -10.66
CA MET A 163 -2.19 9.38 -10.32
C MET A 163 -2.85 10.53 -11.11
N THR A 164 -3.91 10.21 -11.87
CA THR A 164 -4.71 11.21 -12.60
C THR A 164 -5.66 11.94 -11.65
N ARG A 165 -6.05 13.19 -11.96
CA ARG A 165 -7.04 13.96 -11.16
C ARG A 165 -8.37 13.22 -10.98
N ASP A 166 -8.87 12.56 -12.03
CA ASP A 166 -10.16 11.86 -11.96
C ASP A 166 -10.13 10.67 -10.99
N ARG A 167 -9.03 9.91 -10.97
CA ARG A 167 -8.81 8.83 -10.00
C ARG A 167 -8.69 9.34 -8.56
N ILE A 168 -8.08 10.52 -8.37
CA ILE A 168 -8.01 11.17 -7.06
C ILE A 168 -9.43 11.53 -6.62
N ALA A 169 -10.17 12.24 -7.46
CA ALA A 169 -11.54 12.65 -7.19
C ALA A 169 -12.47 11.46 -6.91
N ALA A 170 -12.34 10.37 -7.68
CA ALA A 170 -13.13 9.15 -7.47
C ALA A 170 -12.82 8.48 -6.12
N LEU A 171 -11.57 8.43 -5.70
CA LEU A 171 -11.19 7.93 -4.38
C LEU A 171 -11.66 8.86 -3.26
N GLU A 172 -11.53 10.18 -3.44
CA GLU A 172 -12.02 11.17 -2.48
C GLU A 172 -13.55 11.12 -2.32
N ALA A 173 -14.30 10.84 -3.39
CA ALA A 173 -15.74 10.68 -3.36
C ALA A 173 -16.24 9.51 -2.50
N ILE A 174 -15.37 8.53 -2.20
CA ILE A 174 -15.68 7.40 -1.29
C ILE A 174 -14.99 7.55 0.07
N ASP A 175 -14.64 8.79 0.45
CA ASP A 175 -13.92 9.13 1.68
C ASP A 175 -12.59 8.36 1.83
N PHE A 176 -11.91 8.10 0.71
CA PHE A 176 -10.63 7.39 0.73
C PHE A 176 -9.55 8.22 1.43
N SER A 177 -9.05 7.70 2.55
CA SER A 177 -7.90 8.31 3.23
C SER A 177 -6.58 7.94 2.56
N TRP A 178 -5.88 8.97 2.06
CA TRP A 178 -4.54 8.88 1.48
C TRP A 178 -3.44 8.55 2.52
N GLU A 179 -3.70 8.80 3.80
CA GLU A 179 -2.80 8.41 4.89
C GLU A 179 -2.89 6.90 5.15
N SER A 180 -1.75 6.23 5.28
CA SER A 180 -1.71 4.80 5.60
C SER A 180 -2.01 4.56 7.10
N PRO A 181 -2.85 3.58 7.47
CA PRO A 181 -3.01 3.15 8.86
C PRO A 181 -1.73 2.66 9.54
N ARG A 182 -0.65 2.36 8.78
CA ARG A 182 0.64 2.03 9.40
C ARG A 182 1.21 3.21 10.18
N THR A 183 0.85 4.45 9.86
CA THR A 183 1.28 5.66 10.59
C THR A 183 0.31 6.11 11.68
N LYS A 184 -0.93 5.61 11.69
CA LYS A 184 -1.87 5.73 12.82
C LYS A 184 -2.61 4.42 12.99
N SER A 185 -2.29 3.68 14.05
CA SER A 185 -3.18 2.64 14.60
C SER A 185 -4.61 3.14 14.52
N ARG A 186 -5.44 2.48 13.71
CA ARG A 186 -6.84 2.87 13.41
C ARG A 186 -7.75 2.93 14.64
N ILE A 187 -7.23 2.54 15.80
CA ILE A 187 -7.87 2.72 17.10
C ILE A 187 -6.84 3.43 17.96
N SER A 188 -7.21 4.62 18.45
CA SER A 188 -6.39 5.41 19.35
C SER A 188 -6.15 4.62 20.64
N TRP A 189 -5.08 4.95 21.35
CA TRP A 189 -4.83 4.37 22.68
C TRP A 189 -6.04 4.58 23.59
N GLU A 190 -6.67 5.76 23.52
CA GLU A 190 -7.85 6.13 24.30
C GLU A 190 -9.05 5.23 24.00
N GLN A 191 -9.33 4.97 22.73
CA GLN A 191 -10.45 4.10 22.35
C GLN A 191 -10.22 2.65 22.84
N ARG A 192 -8.97 2.16 22.80
CA ARG A 192 -8.63 0.84 23.38
C ARG A 192 -8.70 0.82 24.90
N TYR A 193 -8.34 1.92 25.55
CA TYR A 193 -8.52 2.08 26.98
C TYR A 193 -10.01 2.04 27.37
N GLN A 194 -10.89 2.65 26.58
CA GLN A 194 -12.34 2.56 26.78
C GLN A 194 -12.85 1.13 26.59
N ASP A 195 -12.38 0.40 25.57
CA ASP A 195 -12.74 -1.01 25.36
C ASP A 195 -12.29 -1.89 26.53
N LEU A 196 -11.07 -1.64 27.04
CA LEU A 196 -10.56 -2.31 28.24
C LEU A 196 -11.40 -1.96 29.47
N SER A 197 -11.74 -0.68 29.68
CA SER A 197 -12.58 -0.24 30.80
C SER A 197 -13.95 -0.91 30.78
N LYS A 198 -14.59 -1.01 29.60
CA LYS A 198 -15.84 -1.78 29.42
C LYS A 198 -15.65 -3.25 29.75
N PHE A 199 -14.56 -3.88 29.28
CA PHE A 199 -14.23 -5.26 29.64
C PHE A 199 -14.09 -5.43 31.16
N CYS A 200 -13.37 -4.54 31.83
CA CYS A 200 -13.19 -4.60 33.28
C CYS A 200 -14.52 -4.39 34.03
N GLY A 201 -15.40 -3.53 33.52
CA GLY A 201 -16.75 -3.34 34.09
C GLY A 201 -17.64 -4.59 33.98
N VAL A 202 -17.53 -5.35 32.88
CA VAL A 202 -18.31 -6.58 32.66
C VAL A 202 -17.72 -7.78 33.41
N HIS A 203 -16.39 -7.91 33.44
CA HIS A 203 -15.70 -9.10 33.97
C HIS A 203 -15.17 -8.92 35.40
N GLY A 204 -15.21 -7.71 35.96
CA GLY A 204 -14.61 -7.38 37.27
C GLY A 204 -13.08 -7.40 37.29
N HIS A 205 -12.42 -7.64 36.15
CA HIS A 205 -10.97 -7.68 36.03
C HIS A 205 -10.50 -7.25 34.64
N CYS A 206 -9.25 -6.82 34.53
CA CYS A 206 -8.65 -6.41 33.25
C CYS A 206 -7.78 -7.47 32.57
N ASN A 207 -7.89 -8.74 32.98
CA ASN A 207 -7.16 -9.86 32.39
C ASN A 207 -7.82 -10.36 31.09
N VAL A 208 -7.66 -9.62 30.01
CA VAL A 208 -8.14 -10.00 28.68
C VAL A 208 -7.30 -11.15 28.11
N PRO A 209 -7.90 -12.30 27.72
CA PRO A 209 -7.17 -13.37 27.05
C PRO A 209 -6.55 -12.91 25.72
N ARG A 210 -5.37 -13.44 25.36
CA ARG A 210 -4.69 -13.08 24.11
C ARG A 210 -5.57 -13.33 22.88
N ASN A 211 -6.32 -14.43 22.90
CA ASN A 211 -7.25 -14.85 21.86
C ASN A 211 -8.71 -14.62 22.30
N TYR A 212 -8.99 -13.47 22.91
CA TYR A 212 -10.35 -13.15 23.36
C TYR A 212 -11.35 -13.24 22.20
N GLU A 213 -12.31 -14.16 22.30
CA GLU A 213 -13.17 -14.55 21.17
C GLU A 213 -14.04 -13.40 20.65
N LYS A 214 -14.56 -12.56 21.55
CA LYS A 214 -15.43 -11.42 21.18
C LYS A 214 -14.64 -10.28 20.54
N ASP A 215 -13.39 -10.07 20.96
CA ASP A 215 -12.49 -9.11 20.31
C ASP A 215 -11.01 -9.56 20.42
N PRO A 216 -10.51 -10.33 19.43
CA PRO A 216 -9.12 -10.77 19.41
C PRO A 216 -8.12 -9.62 19.25
N SER A 217 -8.57 -8.44 18.84
CA SER A 217 -7.73 -7.26 18.68
C SER A 217 -7.47 -6.55 20.02
N LEU A 218 -8.45 -6.52 20.93
CA LEU A 218 -8.26 -6.06 22.32
C LEU A 218 -7.28 -6.96 23.09
N GLY A 219 -7.40 -8.29 22.95
CA GLY A 219 -6.48 -9.24 23.58
C GLY A 219 -5.02 -9.04 23.15
N ARG A 220 -4.78 -8.82 21.84
CA ARG A 220 -3.46 -8.46 21.31
C ARG A 220 -2.97 -7.10 21.81
N TRP A 221 -3.86 -6.10 21.87
CA TRP A 221 -3.50 -4.77 22.36
C TRP A 221 -3.08 -4.80 23.85
N VAL A 222 -3.82 -5.50 24.71
CA VAL A 222 -3.47 -5.69 26.13
C VAL A 222 -2.12 -6.38 26.29
N HIS A 223 -1.85 -7.40 25.48
CA HIS A 223 -0.55 -8.06 25.47
C HIS A 223 0.58 -7.09 25.11
N LEU A 224 0.39 -6.28 24.06
CA LEU A 224 1.35 -5.27 23.62
C LEU A 224 1.62 -4.22 24.71
N GLN A 225 0.59 -3.77 25.44
CA GLN A 225 0.80 -2.84 26.57
C GLN A 225 1.72 -3.46 27.63
N ARG A 226 1.52 -4.73 27.98
CA ARG A 226 2.38 -5.45 28.94
C ARG A 226 3.82 -5.60 28.44
N GLU A 227 4.03 -5.82 27.14
CA GLU A 227 5.38 -5.83 26.55
C GLU A 227 6.06 -4.45 26.61
N GLN A 228 5.33 -3.38 26.30
CA GLN A 228 5.85 -2.01 26.36
C GLN A 228 6.23 -1.61 27.80
N TYR A 229 5.48 -2.08 28.80
CA TYR A 229 5.84 -1.89 30.20
C TYR A 229 7.12 -2.64 30.60
N ARG A 230 7.28 -3.91 30.18
CA ARG A 230 8.53 -4.66 30.44
C ARG A 230 9.75 -4.01 29.79
N LYS A 231 9.61 -3.43 28.59
CA LYS A 231 10.68 -2.66 27.96
C LYS A 231 11.07 -1.45 28.81
N LEU A 232 10.08 -0.73 29.35
CA LEU A 232 10.31 0.38 30.25
C LEU A 232 11.06 -0.06 31.53
N GLU A 233 10.67 -1.20 32.12
CA GLU A 233 11.37 -1.78 33.28
C GLU A 233 12.84 -2.14 32.99
N ARG A 234 13.16 -2.52 31.75
CA ARG A 234 14.53 -2.83 31.30
C ARG A 234 15.32 -1.60 30.86
N GLY A 235 14.75 -0.39 30.95
CA GLY A 235 15.39 0.85 30.50
C GLY A 235 15.43 1.02 28.97
N GLU A 236 14.64 0.24 28.22
CA GLU A 236 14.53 0.37 26.77
C GLU A 236 13.52 1.45 26.36
N LYS A 237 13.62 1.93 25.12
CA LYS A 237 12.64 2.85 24.54
C LYS A 237 11.25 2.19 24.47
N SER A 238 10.27 2.81 25.11
CA SER A 238 8.87 2.36 25.17
C SER A 238 7.92 3.44 24.65
N THR A 239 6.80 3.03 24.09
CA THR A 239 5.72 3.95 23.65
C THR A 239 4.70 4.25 24.76
N LEU A 240 4.93 3.71 25.96
CA LEU A 240 4.05 3.85 27.12
C LEU A 240 4.48 5.06 27.95
N THR A 241 3.56 6.00 28.20
CA THR A 241 3.82 7.20 29.02
C THR A 241 3.39 6.97 30.46
N SER A 242 3.93 7.77 31.38
CA SER A 242 3.58 7.73 32.80
C SER A 242 2.08 7.97 33.04
N GLU A 243 1.44 8.80 32.23
CA GLU A 243 0.01 9.10 32.32
C GLU A 243 -0.82 7.88 31.94
N ARG A 244 -0.45 7.18 30.85
CA ARG A 244 -1.11 5.94 30.40
C ARG A 244 -1.01 4.82 31.44
N ILE A 245 0.12 4.75 32.15
CA ILE A 245 0.32 3.79 33.24
C ILE A 245 -0.67 4.05 34.37
N LYS A 246 -0.70 5.30 34.86
CA LYS A 246 -1.57 5.71 35.98
C LYS A 246 -3.04 5.45 35.70
N VAL A 247 -3.54 5.76 34.50
CA VAL A 247 -4.97 5.53 34.18
C VAL A 247 -5.31 4.05 34.04
N MET A 248 -4.39 3.20 33.57
CA MET A 248 -4.61 1.76 33.52
C MET A 248 -4.58 1.14 34.92
N GLU A 249 -3.68 1.58 35.79
CA GLU A 249 -3.64 1.14 37.19
C GLU A 249 -4.90 1.56 37.95
N LYS A 250 -5.45 2.74 37.66
CA LYS A 250 -6.70 3.23 38.26
C LYS A 250 -7.90 2.31 38.00
N ILE A 251 -7.95 1.62 36.85
CA ILE A 251 -9.01 0.64 36.54
C ILE A 251 -8.67 -0.78 37.05
N GLY A 252 -7.61 -0.94 37.85
CA GLY A 252 -7.18 -2.24 38.37
C GLY A 252 -6.40 -3.09 37.37
N PHE A 253 -5.79 -2.48 36.34
CA PHE A 253 -4.96 -3.21 35.39
C PHE A 253 -3.63 -3.63 36.02
N HIS A 254 -3.37 -4.94 36.02
CA HIS A 254 -2.11 -5.50 36.49
C HIS A 254 -1.19 -5.79 35.31
N TRP A 255 0.02 -5.20 35.35
CA TRP A 255 1.06 -5.34 34.32
C TRP A 255 1.68 -6.74 34.29
N ARG A 256 1.76 -7.39 35.46
CA ARG A 256 2.23 -8.78 35.62
C ARG A 256 1.02 -9.67 35.89
N VAL A 257 0.78 -10.66 35.03
CA VAL A 257 -0.23 -11.68 35.30
C VAL A 257 0.38 -12.66 36.28
N VAL A 258 -0.16 -12.70 37.49
CA VAL A 258 0.16 -13.74 38.45
C VAL A 258 -0.62 -14.98 38.02
N ASP A 259 0.06 -15.93 37.37
CA ASP A 259 -0.51 -17.24 37.10
C ASP A 259 -0.93 -17.90 38.42
N ALA A 260 -1.97 -18.74 38.38
CA ALA A 260 -2.46 -19.46 39.55
C ALA A 260 -1.36 -20.30 40.25
N LYS A 261 -0.32 -20.72 39.53
CA LYS A 261 0.88 -21.36 40.09
C LYS A 261 1.68 -20.45 41.04
N ASN A 262 1.81 -19.17 40.71
CA ASN A 262 2.63 -18.21 41.49
C ASN A 262 1.89 -17.69 42.74
N ARG A 263 0.56 -17.90 42.84
CA ARG A 263 -0.19 -17.58 44.06
C ARG A 263 0.14 -18.52 45.22
N ALA A 264 0.49 -19.77 44.93
CA ALA A 264 0.94 -20.72 45.95
C ALA A 264 2.33 -20.36 46.48
N GLU A 265 3.25 -19.96 45.59
CA GLU A 265 4.61 -19.52 45.97
C GLU A 265 4.61 -18.18 46.70
N ALA A 266 3.79 -17.21 46.28
CA ALA A 266 3.69 -15.91 46.96
C ALA A 266 3.06 -16.01 48.37
N LYS A 267 2.12 -16.94 48.59
CA LYS A 267 1.61 -17.24 49.95
C LYS A 267 2.63 -17.98 50.81
N SER A 268 3.47 -18.82 50.22
CA SER A 268 4.54 -19.52 50.95
C SER A 268 5.64 -18.56 51.42
N ASN A 269 5.95 -17.51 50.65
CA ASN A 269 6.98 -16.53 51.01
C ASN A 269 6.49 -15.39 51.94
N SER A 270 5.18 -15.16 52.07
CA SER A 270 4.64 -14.15 53.01
C SER A 270 4.33 -14.69 54.41
N LEU A 271 4.50 -16.01 54.64
CA LEU A 271 4.36 -16.67 55.94
C LEU A 271 5.73 -17.01 56.58
N ALA A 272 6.83 -16.66 55.91
CA ALA A 272 8.20 -16.94 56.33
C ALA A 272 8.99 -15.68 56.74
N VAL A 273 8.31 -14.56 57.01
CA VAL A 273 8.89 -13.32 57.56
C VAL A 273 8.13 -12.91 58.80
#